data_AF-A0A9E1HW87-F1
#
_entry.id   AF-A0A9E1HW87-F1
#
_cell.length_a   1.000
_cell.length_b   1.000
_cell.length_c   1.000
_cell.angle_alpha   90.00
_cell.angle_beta   90.00
_cell.angle_gamma   90.00
#
_symmetry.space_group_name_H-M   'P 1'
#
loop_
_entity.id
_entity.type
_entity.pdbx_description
1 polymer ?
#
loop_
_entity_poly.entity_id
_entity_poly.type
_entity_poly.pdbx_seq_one_letter_code
_entity_poly.pdbx_strand_id
1 'polypeptide(L)'
;MTDIKSMNLTEMAAYFKELGEPAFRAKQVFQWLHRGVFSFDEMTNLSKPLREKLAASCILYAPQVERKQVSALDGTIKYLWRLGDGNCIETVLMRYHHGNTVCISSQVGCRMGCAFCASTLG
;
A
#
# COMPACT_ATOMS: atom_id res chain seq x y z
N MET A 1 -16.51 -0.90 -3.39
CA MET A 1 -15.80 -1.08 -2.10
C MET A 1 -14.76 0.03 -1.97
N THR A 2 -14.54 0.51 -0.76
CA THR A 2 -13.63 1.62 -0.46
C THR A 2 -12.21 1.13 -0.25
N ASP A 3 -11.20 1.71 -0.90
CA ASP A 3 -9.80 1.44 -0.56
C ASP A 3 -9.42 2.20 0.71
N ILE A 4 -9.46 1.50 1.85
CA ILE A 4 -9.19 2.13 3.14
C ILE A 4 -7.71 2.54 3.31
N LYS A 5 -6.80 1.99 2.49
CA LYS A 5 -5.37 2.37 2.51
C LYS A 5 -5.10 3.68 1.76
N SER A 6 -6.06 4.19 0.98
CA SER A 6 -5.92 5.48 0.31
C SER A 6 -6.26 6.67 1.21
N MET A 7 -6.62 6.43 2.47
CA MET A 7 -7.04 7.47 3.43
C MET A 7 -5.92 7.82 4.40
N ASN A 8 -5.74 9.12 4.65
CA ASN A 8 -5.03 9.58 5.83
C ASN A 8 -5.89 9.38 7.11
N LEU A 9 -5.31 9.61 8.29
CA LEU A 9 -6.00 9.36 9.56
C LEU A 9 -7.27 10.22 9.74
N THR A 10 -7.27 11.46 9.23
CA THR A 10 -8.42 12.37 9.31
C THR A 10 -9.57 11.87 8.43
N GLU A 11 -9.27 11.49 7.19
CA GLU A 11 -10.23 10.90 6.25
C GLU A 11 -10.81 9.60 6.81
N MET A 12 -9.96 8.75 7.39
CA MET A 12 -10.40 7.51 8.01
C MET A 12 -11.30 7.77 9.23
N ALA A 13 -11.00 8.77 10.05
CA ALA A 13 -11.86 9.14 11.18
C ALA A 13 -13.24 9.64 10.71
N ALA A 14 -13.30 10.43 9.63
CA ALA A 14 -14.55 10.84 9.02
C ALA A 14 -15.34 9.65 8.47
N TYR A 15 -14.69 8.74 7.75
CA TYR A 15 -15.30 7.52 7.24
C TYR A 15 -15.87 6.63 8.36
N PHE A 16 -15.14 6.46 9.47
CA PHE A 16 -15.64 5.67 10.61
C PHE A 16 -16.86 6.32 11.28
N LYS A 17 -16.92 7.65 11.31
CA LYS A 17 -18.10 8.37 11.80
C LYS A 17 -19.32 8.09 10.90
N GLU A 18 -19.15 8.06 9.58
CA GLU A 18 -20.21 7.68 8.63
C GLU A 18 -20.66 6.22 8.81
N LEU A 19 -19.75 5.32 9.18
CA LEU A 19 -20.06 3.92 9.52
C LEU A 19 -20.73 3.72 10.90
N GLY A 20 -20.96 4.81 11.65
CA GLY A 20 -21.51 4.78 13.00
C GLY A 20 -20.53 4.26 14.06
N GLU A 21 -19.23 4.27 13.76
CA GLU A 21 -18.19 3.79 14.67
C GLU A 21 -17.49 4.95 15.42
N PRO A 22 -17.07 4.75 16.67
CA PRO A 22 -16.30 5.75 17.41
C PRO A 22 -14.97 6.10 16.72
N ALA A 23 -14.57 7.38 16.77
CA ALA A 23 -13.35 7.86 16.12
C ALA A 23 -12.05 7.13 16.55
N PHE A 24 -11.99 6.58 17.77
CA PHE A 24 -10.82 5.81 18.21
C PHE A 24 -10.63 4.51 17.43
N ARG A 25 -11.68 3.95 16.82
CA ARG A 25 -11.60 2.75 15.97
C ARG A 25 -10.82 3.02 14.69
N ALA A 26 -10.96 4.21 14.11
CA ALA A 26 -10.14 4.64 12.97
C ALA A 26 -8.65 4.60 13.32
N LYS A 27 -8.25 5.08 14.51
CA LYS A 27 -6.86 5.04 14.97
C LYS A 27 -6.34 3.60 15.11
N GLN A 28 -7.15 2.68 15.64
CA GLN A 28 -6.78 1.27 15.75
C GLN A 28 -6.56 0.63 14.37
N VAL A 29 -7.48 0.85 13.44
CA VAL A 29 -7.39 0.33 12.08
C VAL A 29 -6.16 0.92 11.37
N PHE A 30 -5.97 2.23 11.46
CA PHE A 30 -4.81 2.93 10.89
C PHE A 30 -3.48 2.32 11.38
N GLN A 31 -3.37 2.02 12.67
CA GLN A 31 -2.19 1.35 13.24
C GLN A 31 -1.98 -0.06 12.68
N TRP A 32 -3.05 -0.85 12.51
CA TRP A 32 -2.96 -2.17 11.91
C TRP A 32 -2.51 -2.14 10.44
N LEU A 33 -3.01 -1.18 9.67
CA LEU A 33 -2.57 -1.01 8.28
C LEU A 33 -1.07 -0.73 8.18
N HIS A 34 -0.54 0.11 9.08
CA HIS A 34 0.90 0.42 9.12
C HIS A 34 1.77 -0.72 9.69
N ARG A 35 1.16 -1.71 10.35
CA ARG A 35 1.82 -2.97 10.71
C ARG A 35 1.86 -3.97 9.55
N GLY A 36 1.16 -3.69 8.45
CA GLY A 36 1.21 -4.50 7.23
C GLY A 36 0.26 -5.69 7.20
N VAL A 37 -0.93 -5.59 7.80
CA VAL A 37 -1.96 -6.63 7.71
C VAL A 37 -2.48 -6.84 6.28
N PHE A 38 -2.85 -8.07 5.97
CA PHE A 38 -3.42 -8.49 4.69
C PHE A 38 -4.92 -8.84 4.80
N SER A 39 -5.45 -9.02 6.01
CA SER A 39 -6.87 -9.24 6.28
C SER A 39 -7.37 -8.40 7.46
N PHE A 40 -8.66 -8.03 7.44
CA PHE A 40 -9.34 -7.45 8.60
C PHE A 40 -9.42 -8.43 9.78
N ASP A 41 -9.34 -9.74 9.53
CA ASP A 41 -9.35 -10.77 10.58
C ASP A 41 -8.14 -10.68 11.52
N GLU A 42 -7.01 -10.19 11.01
CA GLU A 42 -5.78 -10.00 11.79
C GLU A 42 -5.91 -8.89 12.85
N MET A 43 -6.92 -8.01 12.72
CA MET A 43 -7.14 -6.88 13.62
C MET A 43 -7.84 -7.33 14.92
N THR A 44 -7.14 -8.11 15.74
CA THR A 44 -7.70 -8.86 16.90
C THR A 44 -8.29 -8.00 18.02
N ASN A 45 -7.99 -6.70 18.06
CA ASN A 45 -8.57 -5.75 19.02
C ASN A 45 -9.85 -5.05 18.51
N LEU A 46 -10.32 -5.41 17.30
CA LEU A 46 -11.61 -5.00 16.75
C LEU A 46 -12.67 -6.07 17.03
N SER A 47 -13.91 -5.65 17.25
CA SER A 47 -15.03 -6.59 17.41
C SER A 47 -15.26 -7.36 16.10
N LYS A 48 -15.80 -8.58 16.20
CA LYS A 48 -16.17 -9.38 15.02
C LYS A 48 -17.13 -8.62 14.07
N PRO A 49 -18.21 -7.96 14.56
CA PRO A 49 -19.09 -7.19 13.69
C PRO A 49 -18.40 -6.05 12.94
N LEU A 50 -17.41 -5.39 13.57
CA LEU A 50 -16.65 -4.34 12.90
C LEU A 50 -15.75 -4.91 11.79
N ARG A 51 -15.07 -6.04 12.05
CA ARG A 51 -14.26 -6.72 11.02
C ARG A 51 -15.11 -7.16 9.83
N GLU A 52 -16.30 -7.71 10.08
CA GLU A 52 -17.25 -8.10 9.03
C GLU A 52 -17.77 -6.89 8.24
N LYS A 53 -18.13 -5.79 8.92
CA LYS A 53 -18.53 -4.53 8.28
C LYS A 53 -17.43 -3.99 7.37
N LEU A 54 -16.19 -3.99 7.84
CA LEU A 54 -15.03 -3.55 7.05
C LEU A 54 -14.78 -4.49 5.86
N ALA A 55 -14.85 -5.81 6.05
CA ALA A 55 -14.69 -6.78 4.97
C ALA A 55 -15.78 -6.66 3.87
N ALA A 56 -17.00 -6.24 4.25
CA ALA A 56 -18.10 -6.06 3.30
C ALA A 56 -18.05 -4.71 2.54
N SER A 57 -17.47 -3.67 3.14
CA SER A 57 -17.50 -2.30 2.58
C SER A 57 -16.16 -1.83 2.03
N CYS A 58 -15.04 -2.37 2.51
CA CYS A 58 -13.69 -1.92 2.22
C CYS A 58 -12.85 -3.02 1.56
N ILE A 59 -11.79 -2.59 0.87
CA ILE A 59 -10.70 -3.44 0.40
C ILE A 59 -9.38 -3.03 1.05
N LEU A 60 -8.48 -4.00 1.22
CA LEU A 60 -7.07 -3.77 1.57
C LEU A 60 -6.23 -3.88 0.30
N TYR A 61 -6.32 -2.87 -0.57
CA TYR A 61 -5.63 -2.94 -1.86
C TYR A 61 -4.11 -3.12 -1.66
N ALA A 62 -3.52 -3.97 -2.49
CA ALA A 62 -2.09 -4.12 -2.64
C ALA A 62 -1.84 -4.50 -4.11
N PRO A 63 -0.87 -3.88 -4.78
CA PRO A 63 -0.55 -4.27 -6.14
C PRO A 63 0.01 -5.69 -6.16
N GLN A 64 -0.13 -6.37 -7.30
CA GLN A 64 0.33 -7.76 -7.44
C GLN A 64 1.81 -7.78 -7.83
N VAL A 65 2.58 -8.71 -7.26
CA VAL A 65 3.96 -8.94 -7.70
C VAL A 65 3.92 -9.61 -9.07
N GLU A 66 4.20 -8.86 -10.12
CA GLU A 66 4.35 -9.39 -11.48
C GLU A 66 5.71 -10.07 -11.64
N ARG A 67 6.76 -9.45 -11.09
CA ARG A 67 8.12 -9.97 -11.10
C ARG A 67 8.89 -9.51 -9.88
N LYS A 68 9.78 -10.37 -9.39
CA LYS A 68 10.77 -10.06 -8.36
C LYS A 68 12.15 -10.44 -8.84
N GLN A 69 13.11 -9.54 -8.70
CA GLN A 69 14.52 -9.79 -8.99
C GLN A 69 15.33 -9.47 -7.74
N VAL A 70 16.24 -10.37 -7.37
CA VAL A 70 17.15 -10.19 -6.25
C VAL A 70 18.57 -10.18 -6.80
N SER A 71 19.31 -9.11 -6.52
CA SER A 71 20.71 -8.99 -6.88
C SER A 71 21.54 -10.01 -6.11
N ALA A 72 22.37 -10.76 -6.83
CA ALA A 72 23.30 -11.72 -6.23
C ALA A 72 24.47 -11.03 -5.50
N LEU A 73 24.74 -9.75 -5.81
CA LEU A 73 25.89 -9.02 -5.28
C LEU A 73 25.63 -8.49 -3.86
N ASP A 74 24.45 -7.91 -3.64
CA ASP A 74 24.16 -7.11 -2.45
C ASP A 74 22.76 -7.37 -1.87
N GLY A 75 21.98 -8.26 -2.50
CA GLY A 75 20.61 -8.57 -2.08
C GLY A 75 19.60 -7.46 -2.36
N THR A 76 19.94 -6.43 -3.15
CA THR A 76 18.99 -5.42 -3.63
C THR A 76 17.82 -6.10 -4.34
N ILE A 77 16.60 -5.72 -3.98
CA ILE A 77 15.38 -6.35 -4.51
C ILE A 77 14.63 -5.36 -5.39
N LYS A 78 14.45 -5.69 -6.66
CA LYS A 78 13.59 -4.95 -7.60
C LYS A 78 12.27 -5.70 -7.78
N TYR A 79 11.17 -5.00 -7.53
CA TYR A 79 9.81 -5.48 -7.79
C TYR A 79 9.22 -4.77 -9.00
N LEU A 80 8.61 -5.56 -9.89
CA LEU A 80 7.63 -5.09 -10.86
C LEU A 80 6.24 -5.38 -10.28
N TRP A 81 5.45 -4.33 -10.11
CA TRP A 81 4.12 -4.39 -9.54
C TRP A 81 3.08 -4.18 -10.63
N ARG A 82 2.11 -5.08 -10.75
CA ARG A 82 0.91 -4.87 -11.58
C ARG A 82 -0.16 -4.17 -10.76
N LEU A 83 -0.65 -3.04 -11.29
CA LEU A 83 -1.73 -2.24 -10.73
C LEU A 83 -3.10 -2.77 -11.18
N GLY A 84 -4.17 -2.30 -10.54
CA GLY A 84 -5.55 -2.74 -10.83
C GLY A 84 -6.05 -2.43 -12.25
N ASP A 85 -5.43 -1.47 -12.94
CA ASP A 85 -5.70 -1.13 -14.34
C ASP A 85 -4.86 -1.93 -15.34
N GLY A 86 -4.01 -2.85 -14.85
CA GLY A 86 -3.13 -3.69 -15.65
C GLY A 86 -1.78 -3.06 -15.99
N ASN A 87 -1.58 -1.77 -15.70
CA ASN A 87 -0.28 -1.11 -15.86
C ASN A 87 0.72 -1.59 -14.80
N CYS A 88 2.01 -1.32 -15.03
CA CYS A 88 3.07 -1.69 -14.11
C CYS A 88 3.88 -0.50 -13.60
N ILE A 89 4.33 -0.61 -12.34
CA ILE A 89 5.31 0.30 -11.72
C ILE A 89 6.42 -0.50 -11.05
N GLU A 90 7.50 0.18 -10.66
CA GLU A 90 8.64 -0.45 -10.02
C GLU A 90 8.86 0.04 -8.57
N THR A 91 9.41 -0.83 -7.74
CA THR A 91 9.95 -0.49 -6.42
C THR A 91 11.30 -1.17 -6.25
N VAL A 92 12.26 -0.48 -5.65
CA VAL A 92 13.57 -1.04 -5.32
C VAL A 92 13.81 -0.94 -3.83
N LEU A 93 14.03 -2.09 -3.18
CA LEU A 93 14.46 -2.18 -1.78
C LEU A 93 15.96 -2.40 -1.74
N MET A 94 16.67 -1.48 -1.09
CA MET A 94 18.10 -1.56 -0.82
C MET A 94 18.32 -1.64 0.68
N ARG A 95 19.28 -2.48 1.09
CA ARG A 95 19.62 -2.69 2.51
C ARG A 95 21.02 -2.12 2.76
N TYR A 96 21.10 -1.14 3.65
CA TYR A 96 22.35 -0.52 4.07
C TYR A 96 22.60 -0.76 5.55
N HIS A 97 23.82 -0.48 6.00
CA HIS A 97 24.18 -0.57 7.42
C HIS A 97 23.34 0.34 8.33
N HIS A 98 22.86 1.47 7.81
CA HIS A 98 22.05 2.45 8.55
C HIS A 98 20.53 2.22 8.41
N GLY A 99 20.11 1.15 7.72
CA GLY A 99 18.69 0.81 7.54
C GLY A 99 18.32 0.48 6.09
N ASN A 100 17.01 0.42 5.85
CA ASN A 100 16.47 0.10 4.53
C ASN A 100 16.06 1.38 3.80
N THR A 101 16.37 1.44 2.51
CA THR A 101 15.87 2.47 1.60
C THR A 101 14.92 1.83 0.61
N VAL A 102 13.75 2.44 0.44
CA VAL A 102 12.75 2.01 -0.55
C VAL A 102 12.58 3.12 -1.58
N CYS A 103 12.92 2.82 -2.83
CA CYS A 103 12.61 3.66 -3.98
C CYS A 103 11.20 3.33 -4.46
N ILE A 104 10.30 4.31 -4.42
CA ILE A 104 8.89 4.17 -4.83
C ILE A 104 8.63 4.95 -6.12
N SER A 105 7.74 4.42 -6.96
CA SER A 105 7.21 5.14 -8.12
C SER A 105 6.03 6.02 -7.74
N SER A 106 5.91 7.20 -8.33
CA SER A 106 4.77 8.11 -8.12
C SER A 106 3.78 8.12 -9.29
N GLN A 107 4.19 7.62 -10.46
CA GLN A 107 3.41 7.62 -11.70
C GLN A 107 3.70 6.35 -12.51
N VAL A 108 2.79 6.02 -13.43
CA VAL A 108 3.04 5.05 -14.51
C VAL A 108 3.65 5.83 -15.68
N GLY A 109 4.94 5.64 -15.92
CA GLY A 109 5.70 6.46 -16.87
C GLY A 109 5.92 7.91 -16.39
N CYS A 110 6.55 8.74 -17.23
CA CYS A 110 6.80 10.15 -16.91
C CYS A 110 6.86 11.02 -18.17
N ARG A 111 6.03 12.07 -18.25
CA ARG A 111 5.96 12.98 -19.40
C ARG A 111 7.02 14.08 -19.42
N MET A 112 7.92 14.15 -18.44
CA MET A 112 8.93 15.21 -18.38
C MET A 112 9.96 15.14 -19.52
N GLY A 113 10.12 13.98 -20.18
CA GLY A 113 10.95 13.86 -21.38
C GLY A 113 12.46 14.01 -21.16
N CYS A 114 12.95 13.76 -19.93
CA CYS A 114 14.38 13.78 -19.64
C CYS A 114 15.12 12.73 -20.50
N ALA A 115 16.01 13.18 -21.38
CA ALA A 115 16.65 12.35 -22.42
C ALA A 115 17.44 11.12 -21.90
N PHE A 116 17.84 11.12 -20.63
CA PHE A 116 18.58 10.02 -19.99
C PHE A 116 17.69 9.06 -19.19
N CYS A 117 16.38 9.33 -19.09
CA CYS A 117 15.48 8.60 -18.21
C CYS A 117 14.60 7.61 -18.99
N ALA A 118 14.82 6.31 -18.76
CA ALA A 118 14.04 5.25 -19.42
C ALA A 118 12.53 5.32 -19.12
N SER A 119 12.13 5.85 -17.96
CA SER A 119 10.70 6.01 -17.59
C SER A 119 9.95 7.02 -18.48
N THR A 120 10.66 7.79 -19.31
CA THR A 120 10.09 8.73 -20.28
C THR A 120 9.91 8.12 -21.67
N LEU A 121 10.36 6.87 -21.87
CA LEU A 121 10.21 6.13 -23.12
C LEU A 121 8.85 5.41 -23.11
N GLY A 122 7.86 5.96 -23.81
CA GLY A 122 6.50 5.42 -23.92
C GLY A 122 5.58 6.36 -24.69
#